data_AF-A0A349SHL4-F1
#
_entry.id   AF-A0A349SHL4-F1
#
_cell.length_a   1.000
_cell.length_b   1.000
_cell.length_c   1.000
_cell.angle_alpha   90.00
_cell.angle_beta   90.00
_cell.angle_gamma   90.00
#
_symmetry.space_group_name_H-M   'P 1'
#
loop_
_entity.id
_entity.type
_entity.pdbx_description
1 polymer ?
#
loop_
_entity_poly.entity_id
_entity_poly.type
_entity_poly.pdbx_seq_one_letter_code
_entity_poly.pdbx_strand_id
1 'polypeptide(L)' 'MLKVCLSGPLKSAAGGAASVLISAATIRELLRELVKQYPQMQIQLDDGIAV' A
#
# COMPACT_ATOMS: atom_id res chain seq x y z
N MET A 1 6.26 -2.60 -14.05
CA MET A 1 5.36 -1.79 -13.21
C MET A 1 4.14 -2.62 -12.88
N LEU A 2 3.73 -2.63 -11.61
CA LEU A 2 2.58 -3.36 -11.08
C LEU A 2 1.47 -2.38 -10.72
N LYS A 3 0.23 -2.71 -11.05
CA LYS A 3 -0.95 -1.99 -10.56
C LYS A 3 -1.41 -2.66 -9.27
N VAL A 4 -1.32 -1.95 -8.15
CA VAL A 4 -1.80 -2.42 -6.85
C VAL A 4 -3.16 -1.81 -6.62
N CYS A 5 -4.17 -2.65 -6.37
CA CYS A 5 -5.50 -2.19 -5.98
C CYS A 5 -5.57 -2.08 -4.45
N LEU A 6 -6.06 -0.95 -3.97
CA LEU A 6 -6.18 -0.66 -2.55
C LEU A 6 -7.66 -0.66 -2.15
N SER A 7 -7.95 -1.29 -1.03
CA SER A 7 -9.29 -1.41 -0.45
C SER A 7 -9.30 -0.94 1.00
N GLY A 8 -10.50 -0.66 1.52
CA GLY A 8 -10.72 -0.42 2.95
C GLY A 8 -9.73 0.60 3.58
N PRO A 9 -9.09 0.25 4.71
CA PRO A 9 -8.14 1.12 5.40
C PRO A 9 -6.94 1.56 4.55
N LEU A 10 -6.44 0.70 3.65
CA LEU A 10 -5.32 1.05 2.77
C LEU A 10 -5.73 2.11 1.74
N LYS A 11 -6.94 2.01 1.17
CA LYS A 11 -7.47 3.04 0.28
C LYS A 11 -7.61 4.38 1.01
N SER A 12 -8.09 4.36 2.26
CA SER A 12 -8.20 5.58 3.08
C SER A 12 -6.83 6.19 3.38
N ALA A 13 -5.83 5.38 3.73
CA ALA A 13 -4.45 5.81 3.94
C ALA A 13 -3.78 6.35 2.67
N ALA A 14 -4.25 5.94 1.48
CA ALA A 14 -3.84 6.45 0.19
C ALA A 14 -4.61 7.73 -0.25
N GLY A 15 -5.30 8.42 0.67
CA GLY A 15 -6.13 9.58 0.33
C GLY A 15 -7.31 9.26 -0.57
N GLY A 16 -7.81 8.02 -0.54
CA GLY A 16 -8.92 7.55 -1.37
C GLY A 16 -8.52 6.93 -2.70
N ALA A 17 -7.22 6.83 -3.02
CA ALA A 17 -6.76 6.22 -4.26
C ALA A 17 -7.09 4.71 -4.30
N ALA A 18 -7.91 4.31 -5.28
CA ALA A 18 -8.32 2.91 -5.44
C ALA A 18 -7.21 2.02 -6.04
N SER A 19 -6.24 2.62 -6.74
CA SER A 19 -5.09 1.88 -7.25
C SER A 19 -3.87 2.77 -7.43
N VAL A 20 -2.69 2.19 -7.27
CA VAL A 20 -1.40 2.85 -7.42
C VAL A 20 -0.48 2.03 -8.33
N LEU A 21 0.37 2.71 -9.11
CA LEU A 21 1.37 2.07 -9.96
C LEU A 21 2.71 2.08 -9.23
N ILE A 22 3.23 0.89 -8.92
CA ILE A 22 4.48 0.72 -8.18
C ILE A 22 5.42 -0.22 -8.94
N SER A 23 6.70 0.07 -8.92
CA SER A 23 7.74 -0.83 -9.41
C SER A 23 8.36 -1.56 -8.22
N ALA A 24 8.17 -2.86 -8.15
CA ALA A 24 8.76 -3.73 -7.14
C ALA A 24 8.94 -5.14 -7.70
N ALA A 25 10.00 -5.83 -7.31
CA ALA A 25 10.27 -7.22 -7.69
C ALA A 25 9.74 -8.23 -6.66
N THR A 26 9.48 -7.80 -5.42
CA THR A 26 8.98 -8.67 -4.34
C THR A 26 7.87 -8.00 -3.53
N ILE A 27 7.08 -8.79 -2.81
CA ILE A 27 6.05 -8.28 -1.89
C ILE A 27 6.68 -7.37 -0.81
N ARG A 28 7.84 -7.76 -0.25
CA ARG A 28 8.53 -6.94 0.75
C ARG A 28 8.93 -5.57 0.19
N GLU A 29 9.44 -5.54 -1.03
CA GLU A 29 9.79 -4.30 -1.72
C GLU A 29 8.53 -3.47 -2.03
N LEU A 30 7.46 -4.11 -2.50
CA LEU A 30 6.17 -3.46 -2.75
C LEU A 30 5.65 -2.75 -1.50
N LEU A 31 5.65 -3.43 -0.35
CA LEU A 31 5.19 -2.88 0.92
C LEU A 31 6.08 -1.71 1.38
N ARG A 32 7.40 -1.80 1.20
CA ARG A 32 8.32 -0.69 1.50
C ARG A 32 8.05 0.52 0.61
N GLU A 33 7.85 0.32 -0.70
CA GLU A 33 7.54 1.42 -1.61
C GLU A 33 6.17 2.04 -1.32
N LEU A 34 5.17 1.23 -0.94
CA LEU A 34 3.86 1.72 -0.49
C LEU A 34 3.99 2.64 0.73
N VAL A 35 4.75 2.24 1.76
CA VAL A 35 4.97 3.08 2.95
C VAL A 35 5.77 4.34 2.62
N LYS A 36 6.79 4.24 1.77
CA LYS A 36 7.56 5.42 1.34
C LYS A 36 6.65 6.47 0.69
N GLN A 37 5.71 6.01 -0.13
CA GLN A 37 4.78 6.88 -0.87
C GLN A 37 3.60 7.34 0.00
N TYR A 38 3.13 6.48 0.90
CA TYR A 38 2.03 6.72 1.83
C TYR A 38 2.42 6.34 3.26
N PRO A 39 3.13 7.20 4.00
CA PRO A 39 3.63 6.88 5.34
C PRO A 39 2.54 6.47 6.34
N GLN A 40 1.31 6.95 6.12
CA GLN A 40 0.16 6.60 6.95
C GLN A 40 -0.21 5.11 6.86
N MET A 41 0.20 4.40 5.78
CA MET A 41 -0.04 2.97 5.60
C MET A 41 0.75 2.07 6.56
N GLN A 42 1.82 2.59 7.18
CA GLN A 42 2.67 1.81 8.09
C GLN A 42 1.84 1.16 9.20
N ILE A 43 0.87 1.89 9.75
CA ILE A 43 -0.01 1.41 10.82
C ILE A 43 -0.81 0.19 10.36
N GLN A 44 -1.45 0.26 9.18
CA GLN A 44 -2.28 -0.84 8.68
C GLN A 44 -1.43 -2.07 8.28
N LEU A 45 -0.19 -1.85 7.84
CA LEU A 45 0.72 -2.93 7.50
C LEU A 45 1.30 -3.62 8.74
N ASP A 46 1.61 -2.86 9.79
CA ASP A 46 2.07 -3.41 11.08
C ASP A 46 0.98 -4.20 11.79
N ASP A 47 -0.26 -3.72 11.72
CA ASP A 47 -1.45 -4.40 12.25
C ASP A 47 -1.80 -5.68 11.47
N GLY A 48 -1.09 -5.96 10.36
CA GLY A 48 -1.31 -7.14 9.53
C GLY A 48 -2.71 -7.17 8.92
N ILE A 49 -3.29 -6.00 8.64
CA ILE A 49 -4.69 -5.89 8.19
C ILE A 49 -4.87 -6.64 6.86
N ALA A 50 -5.45 -7.84 6.98
CA ALA A 50 -6.03 -8.61 5.88
C ALA A 50 -7.52 -8.23 5.80
N VAL A 51 -7.90 -7.50 4.74
CA VAL A 51 -9.30 -7.30 4.31
C VAL A 51 -9.47 -7.72 2.86
#